data_AF-A0A8H6HVX5-F1
#
_entry.id   AF-A0A8H6HVX5-F1
#
_cell.length_a   1.000
_cell.length_b   1.000
_cell.length_c   1.000
_cell.angle_alpha   90.00
_cell.angle_beta   90.00
_cell.angle_gamma   90.00
#
_symmetry.space_group_name_H-M   'P 1'
#
loop_
_entity.id
_entity.type
_entity.pdbx_description
1 polymer ?
#
loop_
_entity_poly.entity_id
_entity_poly.type
_entity_poly.pdbx_seq_one_letter_code
_entity_poly.pdbx_strand_id
1 'polypeptide(L)'
;MGRPRLYNTAEEIAEANRIKSTKYYAKNRKRILRKRARAKEASNPQNTMHEVSTTPKPLQRTAEEEHQWQLKYWSKQVEGVPKRIMVILGDKTTEDFLTGVCEEFKTTRKADLVKAKDDINQHIVDLNKVYDKLTKYHGALLNLVGSWADEFKRASAIMSDIRIVVNELNELLCAAMVDPDELIVDFDSHALPFQAKGVSVSTF
;
A
#
# COMPACT_ATOMS: atom_id res chain seq x y z
N MET A 1 9.43 -10.45 33.51
CA MET A 1 8.46 -9.64 34.28
C MET A 1 7.77 -8.66 33.34
N GLY A 2 6.48 -8.82 33.07
CA GLY A 2 5.74 -7.90 32.19
C GLY A 2 5.56 -6.52 32.84
N ARG A 3 5.56 -5.45 32.04
CA ARG A 3 5.32 -4.09 32.54
C ARG A 3 3.89 -4.01 33.12
N PRO A 4 3.71 -3.56 34.37
CA PRO A 4 2.38 -3.43 34.98
C PRO A 4 1.47 -2.54 34.13
N ARG A 5 0.21 -2.96 33.98
CA ARG A 5 -0.83 -2.14 33.34
C ARG A 5 -1.16 -0.96 34.26
N LEU A 6 -1.21 0.23 33.67
CA LEU A 6 -1.47 1.48 34.41
C LEU A 6 -2.96 1.63 34.78
N TYR A 7 -3.85 0.98 34.04
CA TYR A 7 -5.30 1.00 34.24
C TYR A 7 -5.82 -0.43 34.16
N ASN A 8 -6.77 -0.77 35.03
CA ASN A 8 -7.33 -2.12 35.17
C ASN A 8 -8.71 -2.23 34.53
N THR A 9 -9.45 -1.12 34.41
CA THR A 9 -10.81 -1.10 33.85
C THR A 9 -10.92 -0.18 32.63
N ALA A 10 -11.93 -0.43 31.79
CA ALA A 10 -12.23 0.43 30.64
C ALA A 10 -12.66 1.85 31.08
N GLU A 11 -13.33 1.96 32.22
CA GLU A 11 -13.76 3.24 32.80
C GLU A 11 -12.57 4.10 33.23
N GLU A 12 -11.56 3.50 33.86
CA GLU A 12 -10.31 4.18 34.22
C GLU A 12 -9.57 4.71 32.99
N ILE A 13 -9.53 3.94 31.91
CA ILE A 13 -8.92 4.35 30.64
C ILE A 13 -9.70 5.54 30.04
N ALA A 14 -11.02 5.50 30.08
CA ALA A 14 -11.88 6.57 29.56
C ALA A 14 -11.68 7.88 30.35
N GLU A 15 -11.68 7.81 31.68
CA GLU A 15 -11.47 9.00 32.53
C GLU A 15 -10.04 9.55 32.38
N ALA A 16 -9.02 8.69 32.29
CA ALA A 16 -7.65 9.13 32.04
C ALA A 16 -7.52 9.87 30.69
N ASN A 17 -8.17 9.37 29.63
CA ASN A 17 -8.21 10.03 28.33
C ASN A 17 -8.98 11.35 28.37
N ARG A 18 -10.08 11.42 29.14
CA ARG A 18 -10.85 12.65 29.37
C ARG A 18 -10.02 13.71 30.08
N ILE A 19 -9.28 13.35 31.13
CA ILE A 19 -8.38 14.26 31.84
C ILE A 19 -7.25 14.73 30.91
N LYS A 20 -6.63 13.80 30.18
CA LYS A 20 -5.54 14.10 29.23
C LYS A 20 -5.98 15.08 28.14
N SER A 21 -7.14 14.83 27.52
CA SER A 21 -7.72 15.70 26.49
C SER A 21 -8.10 17.07 27.05
N THR A 22 -8.68 17.13 28.26
CA THR A 22 -9.00 18.39 28.95
C THR A 22 -7.76 19.24 29.20
N LYS A 23 -6.69 18.64 29.76
CA LYS A 23 -5.40 19.31 29.99
C LYS A 23 -4.78 19.80 28.67
N TYR A 24 -4.80 18.96 27.64
CA TYR A 24 -4.30 19.33 26.32
C TYR A 24 -5.07 20.51 25.71
N TYR A 25 -6.40 20.49 25.79
CA TYR A 25 -7.24 21.56 25.28
C TYR A 25 -7.00 22.87 26.03
N ALA A 26 -6.92 22.84 27.36
CA ALA A 26 -6.60 23.99 28.18
C ALA A 26 -5.26 24.63 27.77
N LYS A 27 -4.20 23.82 27.61
CA LYS A 27 -2.87 24.31 27.18
C LYS A 27 -2.88 24.88 25.76
N ASN A 28 -3.67 24.31 24.85
CA ASN A 28 -3.67 24.67 23.43
C ASN A 28 -4.85 25.55 22.99
N ARG A 29 -5.69 26.02 23.92
CA ARG A 29 -6.94 26.72 23.62
C ARG A 29 -6.76 27.87 22.64
N LYS A 30 -5.76 28.73 22.86
CA LYS A 30 -5.46 29.90 22.00
C LYS A 30 -5.11 29.47 20.56
N ARG A 31 -4.30 28.42 20.39
CA ARG A 31 -3.91 27.90 19.07
C ARG A 31 -5.10 27.31 18.32
N ILE A 32 -5.93 26.52 19.01
CA ILE A 32 -7.14 25.91 18.43
C ILE A 32 -8.12 27.00 18.00
N LEU A 33 -8.36 28.01 18.83
CA LEU A 33 -9.25 29.12 18.51
C LEU A 33 -8.73 29.95 17.32
N ARG A 34 -7.42 30.25 17.26
CA ARG A 34 -6.81 30.93 16.10
C ARG A 34 -6.99 30.13 14.80
N LYS A 35 -6.78 28.81 14.84
CA LYS A 35 -6.99 27.95 13.65
C LYS A 35 -8.45 27.96 13.18
N ARG A 36 -9.40 27.94 14.13
CA ARG A 36 -10.84 28.03 13.82
C ARG A 36 -11.24 29.40 13.27
N ALA A 37 -10.67 30.49 13.79
CA ALA A 37 -10.90 31.83 13.27
C ALA A 37 -10.43 31.96 11.82
N ARG A 38 -9.21 31.50 11.51
CA ARG A 38 -8.69 31.48 10.14
C ARG A 38 -9.52 30.63 9.18
N ALA A 39 -10.00 29.48 9.64
CA ALA A 39 -10.88 28.63 8.83
C ALA A 39 -12.21 29.33 8.52
N LYS A 40 -12.77 30.08 9.49
CA LYS A 40 -13.97 30.90 9.28
C LYS A 40 -13.73 32.08 8.35
N GLU A 41 -12.58 32.75 8.47
CA GLU A 41 -12.18 33.83 7.56
C GLU A 41 -12.01 33.31 6.13
N ALA A 42 -11.34 32.17 5.96
CA ALA A 42 -11.21 31.52 4.66
C ALA A 42 -12.55 31.05 4.07
N SER A 43 -13.56 30.79 4.92
CA SER A 43 -14.89 30.36 4.50
C SER A 43 -15.93 31.49 4.48
N ASN A 44 -15.57 32.74 4.77
CA ASN A 44 -16.52 33.86 4.76
C ASN A 44 -16.26 34.76 3.54
N PRO A 45 -16.91 34.51 2.39
CA PRO A 45 -16.66 35.21 1.12
C PRO A 45 -17.37 36.57 1.06
N GLN A 46 -17.31 37.36 2.15
CA GLN A 46 -18.24 38.46 2.37
C GLN A 46 -17.65 39.87 2.15
N ASN A 47 -16.68 40.02 1.25
CA ASN A 47 -16.27 41.38 0.83
C ASN A 47 -15.80 41.52 -0.62
N THR A 48 -16.38 40.74 -1.54
CA THR A 48 -16.34 41.04 -2.97
C THR A 48 -17.75 41.42 -3.39
N MET A 49 -18.04 42.72 -3.34
CA MET A 49 -19.27 43.27 -3.92
C MET A 49 -19.20 43.08 -5.44
N HIS A 50 -20.21 42.40 -5.99
CA HIS A 50 -20.54 42.28 -7.41
C HIS A 50 -19.50 41.66 -8.35
N GLU A 51 -19.53 40.33 -8.43
CA GLU A 51 -19.84 39.72 -9.73
C GLU A 51 -20.73 38.51 -9.44
N VAL A 52 -21.93 38.49 -10.03
CA VAL A 52 -22.83 37.33 -10.00
C VAL A 52 -22.13 36.26 -10.82
N SER A 53 -21.15 35.58 -10.22
CA SER A 53 -20.62 34.36 -10.76
C SER A 53 -21.74 33.34 -10.65
N THR A 54 -22.54 33.27 -11.71
CA THR A 54 -23.31 32.09 -12.09
C THR A 54 -22.33 30.94 -12.22
N THR A 55 -21.81 30.44 -11.10
CA THR A 55 -21.08 29.19 -11.08
C THR A 55 -22.14 28.16 -11.46
N PRO A 56 -22.04 27.57 -12.66
CA PRO A 56 -23.04 26.63 -13.11
C PRO A 56 -23.12 25.53 -12.06
N LYS A 57 -24.33 25.32 -11.51
CA LYS A 57 -24.63 24.20 -10.64
C LYS A 57 -24.04 22.96 -11.34
N PRO A 58 -23.11 22.21 -10.72
CA PRO A 58 -22.45 21.11 -11.40
C PRO A 58 -23.54 20.20 -11.96
N LEU A 59 -23.57 20.06 -13.28
CA LEU A 59 -24.53 19.23 -13.99
C LEU A 59 -24.51 17.86 -13.30
N GLN A 60 -25.61 17.51 -12.64
CA GLN A 60 -25.75 16.21 -12.02
C GLN A 60 -25.71 15.19 -13.14
N ARG A 61 -24.68 14.34 -13.12
CA ARG A 61 -24.59 13.22 -14.05
C ARG A 61 -25.79 12.31 -13.86
N THR A 62 -26.27 11.71 -14.94
CA THR A 62 -27.24 10.62 -14.82
C THR A 62 -26.58 9.44 -14.09
N ALA A 63 -27.38 8.55 -13.50
CA ALA A 63 -26.85 7.36 -12.83
C ALA A 63 -25.97 6.51 -13.77
N GLU A 64 -26.31 6.46 -15.07
CA GLU A 64 -25.54 5.77 -16.10
C GLU A 64 -24.21 6.47 -16.40
N GLU A 65 -24.21 7.80 -16.52
CA GLU A 65 -22.99 8.59 -16.70
C GLU A 65 -22.05 8.49 -15.49
N GLU A 66 -22.61 8.47 -14.28
CA GLU A 66 -21.85 8.25 -13.05
C GLU A 66 -21.23 6.85 -13.04
N HIS A 67 -22.01 5.81 -13.35
CA HIS A 67 -21.54 4.43 -13.43
C HIS A 67 -20.40 4.27 -14.44
N GLN A 68 -20.57 4.79 -15.67
CA GLN A 68 -19.53 4.73 -16.71
C GLN A 68 -18.27 5.51 -16.31
N TRP A 69 -18.42 6.66 -15.67
CA TRP A 69 -17.28 7.42 -15.18
C TRP A 69 -16.52 6.67 -14.09
N GLN A 70 -17.22 6.04 -13.14
CA GLN A 70 -16.60 5.24 -12.08
C GLN A 70 -15.85 4.04 -12.66
N LEU A 71 -16.46 3.31 -13.61
CA LEU A 71 -15.80 2.21 -14.31
C LEU A 71 -14.50 2.68 -14.98
N LYS A 72 -14.58 3.70 -15.84
CA LYS A 72 -13.39 4.27 -16.52
C LYS A 72 -12.33 4.73 -15.53
N TYR A 73 -12.75 5.35 -14.42
CA TYR A 73 -11.83 5.80 -13.39
C TYR A 73 -11.07 4.64 -12.76
N TRP A 74 -11.76 3.59 -12.31
CA TRP A 74 -11.13 2.43 -11.67
C TRP A 74 -10.28 1.61 -12.65
N SER A 75 -10.74 1.41 -13.88
CA SER A 75 -9.96 0.74 -14.93
C SER A 75 -8.63 1.47 -15.18
N LYS A 76 -8.66 2.80 -15.28
CA LYS A 76 -7.44 3.61 -15.41
C LYS A 76 -6.51 3.49 -14.19
N GLN A 77 -7.05 3.31 -12.98
CA GLN A 77 -6.22 3.06 -11.80
C GLN A 77 -5.51 1.69 -11.87
N VAL A 78 -6.20 0.66 -12.36
CA VAL A 78 -5.65 -0.69 -12.57
C VAL A 78 -4.57 -0.68 -13.66
N GLU A 79 -4.79 0.00 -14.78
CA GLU A 79 -3.80 0.17 -15.87
C GLU A 79 -2.49 0.83 -15.40
N GLY A 80 -2.56 1.66 -14.35
CA GLY A 80 -1.38 2.29 -13.77
C GLY A 80 -0.58 1.39 -12.82
N VAL A 81 -1.11 0.23 -12.41
CA VAL A 81 -0.45 -0.66 -11.45
C VAL A 81 0.78 -1.36 -12.03
N PRO A 82 0.73 -1.95 -13.24
CA PRO A 82 1.91 -2.62 -13.79
C PRO A 82 3.15 -1.75 -13.86
N LYS A 83 3.00 -0.48 -14.27
CA LYS A 83 4.11 0.49 -14.27
C LYS A 83 4.74 0.67 -12.88
N ARG A 84 3.93 0.63 -11.81
CA ARG A 84 4.44 0.73 -10.44
C ARG A 84 5.16 -0.55 -10.02
N ILE A 85 4.68 -1.71 -10.45
CA ILE A 85 5.36 -2.99 -10.23
C ILE A 85 6.71 -2.97 -10.95
N MET A 86 6.75 -2.58 -12.22
CA MET A 86 8.01 -2.49 -12.99
C MET A 86 9.03 -1.57 -12.33
N VAL A 87 8.60 -0.42 -11.77
CA VAL A 87 9.48 0.46 -11.01
C VAL A 87 10.06 -0.22 -9.76
N ILE A 88 9.27 -1.03 -9.05
CA ILE A 88 9.75 -1.80 -7.89
C ILE A 88 10.73 -2.91 -8.32
N LEU A 89 10.45 -3.57 -9.44
CA LEU A 89 11.31 -4.63 -10.00
C LEU A 89 12.55 -4.08 -10.72
N GLY A 90 12.63 -2.76 -10.94
CA GLY A 90 13.73 -2.12 -11.66
C GLY A 90 13.75 -2.46 -13.15
N ASP A 91 12.57 -2.55 -13.79
CA ASP A 91 12.39 -2.94 -15.20
C ASP A 91 12.93 -4.34 -15.56
N LYS A 92 13.03 -5.22 -14.55
CA LYS A 92 13.46 -6.61 -14.70
C LYS A 92 12.29 -7.58 -14.76
N THR A 93 12.55 -8.77 -15.30
CA THR A 93 11.62 -9.90 -15.12
C THR A 93 11.57 -10.31 -13.64
N THR A 94 10.52 -11.05 -13.24
CA THR A 94 10.42 -11.57 -11.87
C THR A 94 11.63 -12.43 -11.50
N GLU A 95 12.10 -13.28 -12.41
CA GLU A 95 13.25 -14.15 -12.20
C GLU A 95 14.55 -13.37 -12.04
N ASP A 96 14.80 -12.39 -12.92
CA ASP A 96 15.98 -11.52 -12.84
C ASP A 96 15.97 -10.66 -11.57
N PHE A 97 14.77 -10.21 -11.15
CA PHE A 97 14.60 -9.47 -9.91
C PHE A 97 14.94 -10.34 -8.70
N LEU A 98 14.37 -11.55 -8.59
CA LEU A 98 14.63 -12.48 -7.49
C LEU A 98 16.10 -12.92 -7.46
N THR A 99 16.69 -13.19 -8.62
CA THR A 99 18.13 -13.46 -8.75
C THR A 99 18.96 -12.29 -8.23
N GLY A 100 18.59 -11.05 -8.58
CA GLY A 100 19.23 -9.85 -8.06
C GLY A 100 19.14 -9.72 -6.53
N VAL A 101 17.99 -10.05 -5.94
CA VAL A 101 17.80 -10.07 -4.49
C VAL A 101 18.70 -11.10 -3.82
N CYS A 102 18.84 -12.31 -4.39
CA CYS A 102 19.75 -13.33 -3.86
C CYS A 102 21.23 -12.91 -3.95
N GLU A 103 21.65 -12.28 -5.04
CA GLU A 103 23.02 -11.75 -5.18
C GLU A 103 23.31 -10.60 -4.19
N GLU A 104 22.35 -9.70 -4.01
CA GLU A 104 22.44 -8.63 -3.00
C GLU A 104 22.50 -9.21 -1.58
N PHE A 105 21.72 -10.24 -1.30
CA PHE A 105 21.78 -10.95 -0.03
C PHE A 105 23.15 -11.62 0.19
N LYS A 106 23.66 -12.34 -0.82
CA LYS A 106 24.97 -13.02 -0.80
C LYS A 106 26.12 -12.07 -0.50
N THR A 107 26.07 -10.86 -1.04
CA THR A 107 27.08 -9.81 -0.84
C THR A 107 26.92 -9.13 0.51
N THR A 108 25.71 -8.70 0.86
CA THR A 108 25.43 -7.90 2.07
C THR A 108 25.55 -8.72 3.35
N ARG A 109 25.13 -10.00 3.35
CA ARG A 109 25.11 -10.85 4.56
C ARG A 109 26.47 -11.01 5.24
N LYS A 110 27.57 -10.94 4.46
CA LYS A 110 28.93 -11.07 4.99
C LYS A 110 29.31 -9.89 5.89
N ALA A 111 28.75 -8.71 5.61
CA ALA A 111 28.98 -7.50 6.38
C ALA A 111 27.89 -7.31 7.46
N ASP A 112 26.63 -7.51 7.10
CA ASP A 112 25.48 -7.30 7.98
C ASP A 112 24.30 -8.21 7.58
N LEU A 113 24.14 -9.31 8.33
CA LEU A 113 23.06 -10.26 8.10
C LEU A 113 21.68 -9.68 8.43
N VAL A 114 21.58 -8.78 9.41
CA VAL A 114 20.29 -8.18 9.80
C VAL A 114 19.82 -7.29 8.66
N LYS A 115 20.70 -6.43 8.17
CA LYS A 115 20.40 -5.58 7.02
C LYS A 115 20.00 -6.40 5.79
N ALA A 116 20.74 -7.46 5.47
CA ALA A 116 20.43 -8.30 4.31
C ALA A 116 19.00 -8.91 4.37
N LYS A 117 18.54 -9.30 5.57
CA LYS A 117 17.16 -9.78 5.78
C LYS A 117 16.13 -8.65 5.69
N ASP A 118 16.46 -7.49 6.26
CA ASP A 118 15.60 -6.31 6.20
C ASP A 118 15.41 -5.81 4.75
N ASP A 119 16.43 -5.91 3.90
CA ASP A 119 16.36 -5.55 2.48
C ASP A 119 15.34 -6.46 1.72
N ILE A 120 15.36 -7.78 1.96
CA ILE A 120 14.33 -8.71 1.42
C ILE A 120 12.93 -8.33 1.92
N ASN A 121 12.80 -8.10 3.23
CA ASN A 121 11.52 -7.71 3.84
C ASN A 121 11.01 -6.36 3.29
N GLN A 122 11.91 -5.43 2.97
CA GLN A 122 11.56 -4.13 2.41
C GLN A 122 10.90 -4.28 1.02
N HIS A 123 11.42 -5.19 0.18
CA HIS A 123 10.78 -5.51 -1.11
C HIS A 123 9.37 -6.09 -0.93
N ILE A 124 9.17 -6.98 0.05
CA ILE A 124 7.85 -7.54 0.39
C ILE A 124 6.88 -6.42 0.81
N VAL A 125 7.34 -5.52 1.68
CA VAL A 125 6.56 -4.37 2.15
C VAL A 125 6.15 -3.46 0.98
N ASP A 126 7.05 -3.19 0.04
CA ASP A 126 6.76 -2.29 -1.08
C ASP A 126 5.78 -2.91 -2.09
N LEU A 127 5.89 -4.21 -2.38
CA LEU A 127 4.90 -4.92 -3.19
C LEU A 127 3.53 -5.00 -2.51
N ASN A 128 3.49 -5.24 -1.20
CA ASN A 128 2.24 -5.25 -0.44
C ASN A 128 1.51 -3.90 -0.47
N LYS A 129 2.24 -2.77 -0.43
CA LYS A 129 1.62 -1.44 -0.59
C LYS A 129 0.92 -1.28 -1.95
N VAL A 130 1.44 -1.90 -3.01
CA VAL A 130 0.80 -1.89 -4.33
C VAL A 130 -0.40 -2.83 -4.35
N TYR A 131 -0.25 -4.02 -3.79
CA TYR A 131 -1.30 -5.02 -3.65
C TYR A 131 -2.52 -4.49 -2.86
N ASP A 132 -2.30 -3.78 -1.75
CA ASP A 132 -3.38 -3.19 -0.93
C ASP A 132 -4.19 -2.16 -1.71
N LYS A 133 -3.51 -1.32 -2.53
CA LYS A 133 -4.18 -0.37 -3.42
C LYS A 133 -4.98 -1.09 -4.50
N LEU A 134 -4.41 -2.14 -5.09
CA LEU A 134 -5.09 -2.93 -6.11
C LEU A 134 -6.30 -3.67 -5.53
N THR A 135 -6.23 -4.16 -4.30
CA THR A 135 -7.36 -4.79 -3.59
C THR A 135 -8.54 -3.82 -3.46
N LYS A 136 -8.27 -2.53 -3.19
CA LYS A 136 -9.32 -1.50 -3.20
C LYS A 136 -9.95 -1.33 -4.59
N TYR A 137 -9.14 -1.32 -5.65
CA TYR A 137 -9.64 -1.15 -7.02
C TYR A 137 -10.45 -2.37 -7.47
N HIS A 138 -9.95 -3.57 -7.15
CA HIS A 138 -10.59 -4.85 -7.39
C HIS A 138 -11.98 -4.93 -6.74
N GLY A 139 -12.09 -4.54 -5.45
CA GLY A 139 -13.37 -4.49 -4.76
C GLY A 139 -14.35 -3.46 -5.35
N ALA A 140 -13.85 -2.30 -5.80
CA ALA A 140 -14.68 -1.31 -6.47
C ALA A 140 -15.20 -1.81 -7.82
N LEU A 141 -14.36 -2.47 -8.62
CA LEU A 141 -14.75 -3.07 -9.90
C LEU A 141 -15.75 -4.21 -9.70
N LEU A 142 -15.54 -5.07 -8.70
CA LEU A 142 -16.46 -6.16 -8.37
C LEU A 142 -17.87 -5.65 -8.09
N ASN A 143 -17.98 -4.58 -7.30
CA ASN A 143 -19.26 -3.97 -6.95
C ASN A 143 -19.93 -3.26 -8.13
N LEU A 144 -19.16 -2.80 -9.11
CA LEU A 144 -19.68 -2.09 -10.29
C LEU A 144 -20.12 -3.04 -11.40
N VAL A 145 -19.23 -3.93 -11.84
CA VAL A 145 -19.41 -4.74 -13.06
C VAL A 145 -19.49 -6.25 -12.80
N GLY A 146 -19.28 -6.69 -11.56
CA GLY A 146 -19.27 -8.11 -11.19
C GLY A 146 -17.97 -8.83 -11.56
N SER A 147 -17.91 -10.13 -11.26
CA SER A 147 -16.70 -10.94 -11.40
C SER A 147 -16.39 -11.39 -12.83
N TRP A 148 -17.37 -11.31 -13.74
CA TRP A 148 -17.22 -11.80 -15.11
C TRP A 148 -16.66 -10.76 -16.08
N ALA A 149 -16.63 -9.49 -15.68
CA ALA A 149 -16.13 -8.38 -16.48
C ALA A 149 -14.60 -8.45 -16.67
N ASP A 150 -14.14 -7.99 -17.83
CA ASP A 150 -12.73 -8.08 -18.21
C ASP A 150 -11.83 -7.17 -17.36
N GLU A 151 -12.34 -6.03 -16.91
CA GLU A 151 -11.65 -5.12 -16.01
C GLU A 151 -11.35 -5.79 -14.66
N PHE A 152 -12.33 -6.55 -14.13
CA PHE A 152 -12.18 -7.30 -12.89
C PHE A 152 -11.19 -8.45 -13.06
N LYS A 153 -11.27 -9.21 -14.16
CA LYS A 153 -10.32 -10.29 -14.47
C LYS A 153 -8.90 -9.76 -14.61
N ARG A 154 -8.71 -8.62 -15.29
CA ARG A 154 -7.41 -7.96 -15.43
C ARG A 154 -6.83 -7.56 -14.08
N ALA A 155 -7.62 -6.94 -13.21
CA ALA A 155 -7.18 -6.64 -11.85
C ALA A 155 -6.80 -7.91 -11.07
N SER A 156 -7.58 -8.99 -11.23
CA SER A 156 -7.32 -10.28 -10.59
C SER A 156 -6.01 -10.93 -11.06
N ALA A 157 -5.72 -10.86 -12.37
CA ALA A 157 -4.45 -11.34 -12.93
C ALA A 157 -3.26 -10.61 -12.31
N ILE A 158 -3.29 -9.27 -12.30
CA ILE A 158 -2.22 -8.47 -11.69
C ILE A 158 -2.06 -8.78 -10.20
N MET A 159 -3.16 -8.99 -9.46
CA MET A 159 -3.11 -9.41 -8.05
C MET A 159 -2.43 -10.77 -7.89
N SER A 160 -2.72 -11.72 -8.79
CA SER A 160 -2.08 -13.04 -8.80
C SER A 160 -0.58 -12.91 -9.02
N ASP A 161 -0.17 -12.09 -10.00
CA ASP A 161 1.23 -11.86 -10.32
C ASP A 161 2.01 -11.27 -9.15
N ILE A 162 1.47 -10.23 -8.49
CA ILE A 162 2.10 -9.66 -7.29
C ILE A 162 2.23 -10.73 -6.18
N ARG A 163 1.19 -11.55 -5.96
CA ARG A 163 1.23 -12.61 -4.94
C ARG A 163 2.30 -13.64 -5.22
N ILE A 164 2.53 -14.01 -6.48
CA ILE A 164 3.61 -14.93 -6.85
C ILE A 164 4.95 -14.35 -6.40
N VAL A 165 5.27 -13.11 -6.78
CA VAL A 165 6.54 -12.46 -6.39
C VAL A 165 6.67 -12.35 -4.86
N VAL A 166 5.61 -11.93 -4.18
CA VAL A 166 5.61 -11.80 -2.72
C VAL A 166 5.80 -13.15 -2.03
N ASN A 167 5.20 -14.22 -2.53
CA ASN A 167 5.38 -15.56 -1.97
C ASN A 167 6.83 -16.03 -2.13
N GLU A 168 7.43 -15.88 -3.32
CA GLU A 168 8.83 -16.25 -3.52
C GLU A 168 9.77 -15.44 -2.61
N LEU A 169 9.54 -14.14 -2.44
CA LEU A 169 10.31 -13.33 -1.48
C LEU A 169 10.13 -13.78 -0.02
N ASN A 170 8.92 -14.20 0.36
CA ASN A 170 8.69 -14.77 1.69
C ASN A 170 9.43 -16.09 1.90
N GLU A 171 9.44 -16.97 0.89
CA GLU A 171 10.23 -18.22 0.93
C GLU A 171 11.73 -17.91 1.10
N LEU A 172 12.26 -16.93 0.35
CA LEU A 172 13.65 -16.47 0.50
C LEU A 172 13.94 -15.92 1.90
N LEU A 173 13.04 -15.08 2.43
CA LEU A 173 13.19 -14.53 3.78
C LEU A 173 13.15 -15.64 4.84
N CYS A 174 12.23 -16.60 4.71
CA CYS A 174 12.13 -17.76 5.58
C CYS A 174 13.41 -18.59 5.55
N ALA A 175 13.93 -18.93 4.37
CA ALA A 175 15.19 -19.65 4.20
C ALA A 175 16.37 -18.88 4.86
N ALA A 176 16.47 -17.57 4.60
CA ALA A 176 17.49 -16.71 5.20
C ALA A 176 17.40 -16.65 6.74
N MET A 177 16.19 -16.79 7.30
CA MET A 177 15.96 -16.82 8.74
C MET A 177 16.36 -18.14 9.38
N VAL A 178 16.20 -19.27 8.67
CA VAL A 178 16.53 -20.61 9.15
C VAL A 178 18.03 -20.87 9.03
N ASP A 179 18.57 -20.84 7.81
CA ASP A 179 19.98 -21.05 7.53
C ASP A 179 20.42 -20.16 6.34
N PRO A 180 21.11 -19.04 6.61
CA PRO A 180 21.53 -18.11 5.56
C PRO A 180 22.67 -18.65 4.70
N ASP A 181 23.39 -19.69 5.13
CA ASP A 181 24.42 -20.33 4.31
C ASP A 181 23.80 -21.37 3.37
N GLU A 182 22.82 -22.14 3.85
CA GLU A 182 22.04 -23.09 3.03
C GLU A 182 21.32 -22.36 1.89
N LEU A 183 20.70 -21.20 2.16
CA LEU A 183 20.08 -20.37 1.10
C LEU A 183 21.06 -20.04 -0.03
N ILE A 184 22.34 -19.78 0.27
CA ILE A 184 23.34 -19.49 -0.77
C ILE A 184 23.71 -20.76 -1.54
N VAL A 185 23.84 -21.89 -0.85
CA VAL A 185 24.09 -23.19 -1.50
C VAL A 185 22.95 -23.53 -2.46
N ASP A 186 21.70 -23.36 -2.03
CA ASP A 186 20.53 -23.60 -2.85
C ASP A 186 20.45 -22.64 -4.04
N PHE A 187 20.77 -21.36 -3.82
CA PHE A 187 20.82 -20.37 -4.89
C PHE A 187 21.89 -20.69 -5.94
N ASP A 188 23.11 -21.00 -5.50
CA ASP A 188 24.27 -21.29 -6.36
C ASP A 188 24.10 -22.63 -7.11
N SER A 189 23.32 -23.56 -6.55
CA SER A 189 23.02 -24.86 -7.15
C SER A 189 21.74 -24.89 -8.01
N HIS A 190 21.08 -23.73 -8.20
CA HIS A 190 19.79 -23.63 -8.89
C HIS A 190 18.67 -24.49 -8.28
N ALA A 191 18.70 -24.70 -6.97
CA ALA A 191 17.73 -25.52 -6.25
C ALA A 191 16.52 -24.73 -5.74
N LEU A 192 16.49 -23.39 -5.88
CA LEU A 192 15.38 -22.59 -5.39
C LEU A 192 14.12 -22.75 -6.25
N PRO A 193 12.92 -22.73 -5.64
CA PRO A 193 11.66 -22.96 -6.37
C PRO A 193 11.45 -22.04 -7.58
N PHE A 194 11.80 -20.76 -7.47
CA PHE A 194 11.66 -19.81 -8.57
C PHE A 194 12.60 -20.09 -9.75
N GLN A 195 13.77 -20.71 -9.50
CA GLN A 195 14.73 -21.11 -10.53
C GLN A 195 14.28 -22.40 -11.23
N ALA A 196 13.66 -23.33 -10.49
CA ALA A 196 13.20 -24.60 -11.03
C ALA A 196 11.91 -24.49 -11.87
N LYS A 197 11.02 -23.55 -11.52
CA LYS A 197 9.68 -23.49 -12.12
C LYS A 197 9.57 -22.67 -13.40
N GLY A 198 10.62 -21.96 -13.82
CA GLY A 198 10.51 -20.99 -14.92
C GLY A 198 9.31 -20.09 -14.68
N VAL A 199 9.36 -19.28 -13.61
CA VAL A 199 8.24 -18.46 -13.14
C VAL A 199 7.86 -17.43 -14.20
N SER A 200 7.04 -17.87 -15.16
CA SER A 200 6.45 -17.06 -16.21
C SER A 200 5.33 -16.26 -15.60
N VAL A 201 5.67 -15.08 -15.07
CA VAL A 201 4.69 -14.02 -14.88
C VAL A 201 4.44 -13.43 -16.27
N SER A 202 3.18 -13.28 -16.69
CA SER A 202 2.86 -12.60 -17.94
C SER A 202 3.54 -11.23 -17.91
N THR A 203 4.49 -11.00 -18.83
CA THR A 203 5.12 -9.71 -19.01
C THR A 203 4.03 -8.66 -19.21
N PHE A 204 3.92 -7.75 -18.24
CA PHE A 204 2.82 -6.79 -18.15
C PHE A 204 2.73 -5.81 -19.33
#